data_AF-A0A9D8T2D3-F1
#
_entry.id   AF-A0A9D8T2D3-F1
#
_cell.length_a   1.000
_cell.length_b   1.000
_cell.length_c   1.000
_cell.angle_alpha   90.00
_cell.angle_beta   90.00
_cell.angle_gamma   90.00
#
_symmetry.space_group_name_H-M   'P 1'
#
loop_
_entity.id
_entity.type
_entity.pdbx_description
1 polymer ?
#
loop_
_entity_poly.entity_id
_entity_poly.type
_entity_poly.pdbx_seq_one_letter_code
_entity_poly.pdbx_strand_id
1 'polypeptide(L)'
;MNTASFLSAVPVWPAGRSTVMNDFVLFRTTFNGESGKIYTLRLTGSTLYRVRLNGEFLAYGPARGPKGYFRIDEIPFNASAGENVL
;
A
#
# COMPACT_ATOMS: atom_id res chain seq x y z
N MET A 1 -21.44 -6.04 7.51
CA MET A 1 -19.95 -6.04 7.50
C MET A 1 -19.53 -5.03 6.45
N ASN A 2 -18.61 -4.12 6.76
CA ASN A 2 -18.17 -3.10 5.81
C ASN A 2 -17.14 -3.72 4.86
N THR A 3 -17.35 -3.64 3.54
CA THR A 3 -16.41 -4.15 2.55
C THR A 3 -15.33 -3.10 2.29
N ALA A 4 -14.05 -3.47 2.39
CA ALA A 4 -12.94 -2.57 2.08
C ALA A 4 -13.04 -2.06 0.63
N SER A 5 -12.82 -0.76 0.42
CA SER A 5 -12.89 -0.11 -0.89
C SER A 5 -11.87 1.03 -1.01
N PHE A 6 -11.53 1.38 -2.25
CA PHE A 6 -10.77 2.58 -2.56
C PHE A 6 -11.71 3.77 -2.74
N LEU A 7 -11.39 4.90 -2.11
CA LEU A 7 -12.16 6.13 -2.25
C LEU A 7 -11.72 6.93 -3.47
N SER A 8 -10.41 7.13 -3.63
CA SER A 8 -9.80 7.93 -4.71
C SER A 8 -8.55 7.29 -5.31
N ALA A 9 -8.05 6.19 -4.73
CA ALA A 9 -6.84 5.54 -5.19
C ALA A 9 -7.06 4.88 -6.57
N VAL A 10 -6.09 5.06 -7.46
CA VAL A 10 -6.04 4.43 -8.79
C VAL A 10 -4.79 3.56 -8.89
N PRO A 11 -4.82 2.47 -9.68
CA PRO A 11 -3.65 1.65 -9.90
C PRO A 11 -2.57 2.44 -10.64
N VAL A 12 -1.31 2.27 -10.21
CA VAL A 12 -0.14 2.91 -10.81
C VAL A 12 0.92 1.86 -11.17
N TRP A 13 1.62 2.09 -12.27
CA TRP A 13 2.73 1.26 -12.72
C TRP A 13 3.68 2.08 -13.60
N PRO A 14 5.00 1.78 -13.62
CA PRO A 14 5.89 2.45 -14.56
C PRO A 14 5.50 2.19 -16.02
N ALA A 15 5.56 3.24 -16.84
CA ALA A 15 5.19 3.17 -18.25
C ALA A 15 6.01 2.11 -19.00
N GLY A 16 5.33 1.30 -19.82
CA GLY A 16 5.96 0.26 -20.64
C GLY A 16 6.44 -0.97 -19.88
N ARG A 17 6.24 -1.06 -18.56
CA ARG A 17 6.74 -2.19 -17.74
C ARG A 17 5.67 -3.20 -17.32
N SER A 18 4.43 -3.09 -17.80
CA SER A 18 3.31 -3.92 -17.33
C SER A 18 3.44 -5.41 -17.61
N THR A 19 4.32 -5.80 -18.54
CA THR A 19 4.55 -7.20 -18.95
C THR A 19 5.94 -7.71 -18.57
N VAL A 20 6.75 -6.91 -17.85
CA VAL A 20 8.10 -7.31 -17.44
C VAL A 20 8.00 -8.36 -16.32
N MET A 21 8.65 -9.50 -16.52
CA MET A 21 8.67 -10.59 -15.55
C MET A 21 9.81 -10.37 -14.52
N ASN A 22 9.57 -10.77 -13.27
CA ASN A 22 10.54 -10.67 -12.17
C ASN A 22 11.05 -9.24 -11.91
N ASP A 23 10.16 -8.27 -12.05
CA ASP A 23 10.47 -6.86 -11.83
C ASP A 23 10.12 -6.42 -10.41
N PHE A 24 10.95 -5.54 -9.85
CA PHE A 24 10.65 -4.84 -8.60
C PHE A 24 10.61 -3.34 -8.88
N VAL A 25 9.51 -2.72 -8.50
CA VAL A 25 9.30 -1.28 -8.65
C VAL A 25 9.06 -0.67 -7.27
N LEU A 26 9.57 0.54 -7.07
CA LEU A 26 9.37 1.29 -5.84
C LEU A 26 8.42 2.46 -6.12
N PHE A 27 7.36 2.55 -5.33
CA PHE A 27 6.49 3.71 -5.27
C PHE A 27 6.76 4.42 -3.94
N ARG A 28 6.72 5.75 -3.96
CA ARG A 28 6.94 6.58 -2.78
C ARG A 28 5.91 7.68 -2.74
N THR A 29 5.39 7.98 -1.57
CA THR A 29 4.57 9.17 -1.31
C THR A 29 4.90 9.77 0.05
N THR A 30 4.48 11.02 0.27
CA THR A 30 4.55 11.67 1.57
C THR A 30 3.16 12.14 2.02
N PHE A 31 2.97 12.23 3.33
CA PHE A 31 1.75 12.77 3.93
C PHE A 31 2.04 13.38 5.29
N ASN A 32 1.20 14.32 5.73
CA ASN A 32 1.30 14.87 7.09
C ASN A 32 0.48 14.00 8.07
N GLY A 33 1.15 13.52 9.11
CA GLY A 33 0.60 12.73 10.18
C GLY A 33 0.39 13.52 11.47
N GLU A 34 -0.48 13.00 12.32
CA GLU A 34 -0.75 13.50 13.67
C GLU A 34 -0.35 12.42 14.68
N SER A 35 0.41 12.78 15.70
CA SER A 35 0.79 11.85 16.76
C SER A 35 -0.45 11.37 17.53
N GLY A 36 -0.51 10.07 17.82
CA GLY A 36 -1.62 9.44 18.55
C GLY A 36 -2.84 9.09 17.69
N LYS A 37 -2.83 9.40 16.39
CA LYS A 37 -3.87 9.02 15.44
C LYS A 37 -3.52 7.70 14.75
N ILE A 38 -4.48 6.79 14.71
CA ILE A 38 -4.39 5.54 13.95
C ILE A 38 -4.93 5.80 12.54
N TYR A 39 -4.09 5.51 11.55
CA TYR A 39 -4.43 5.57 10.13
C TYR A 39 -4.64 4.16 9.60
N THR A 40 -5.42 4.03 8.53
CA THR A 40 -5.59 2.76 7.81
C THR A 40 -5.04 2.90 6.41
N LEU A 41 -4.00 2.13 6.08
CA LEU A 41 -3.52 1.98 4.72
C LEU A 41 -4.36 0.90 4.02
N ARG A 42 -5.13 1.31 3.01
CA ARG A 42 -5.83 0.40 2.10
C ARG A 42 -4.99 0.20 0.86
N LEU A 43 -4.59 -1.03 0.57
CA LEU A 43 -3.78 -1.32 -0.62
C LEU A 43 -3.92 -2.75 -1.13
N THR A 44 -3.50 -2.94 -2.38
CA THR A 44 -3.27 -4.24 -3.01
C THR A 44 -2.09 -4.11 -3.97
N GLY A 45 -1.63 -5.22 -4.55
CA GLY A 45 -0.48 -5.22 -5.45
C GLY A 45 -0.51 -6.36 -6.45
N SER A 46 0.31 -6.25 -7.49
CA SER A 46 0.54 -7.28 -8.51
C SER A 46 2.04 -7.59 -8.62
N THR A 47 2.54 -8.75 -8.21
CA THR A 47 1.83 -9.82 -7.47
C THR A 47 1.90 -9.65 -5.96
N LEU A 48 2.87 -8.88 -5.46
CA LEU A 48 3.18 -8.69 -4.05
C LEU A 48 3.60 -7.24 -3.79
N TYR A 49 3.44 -6.77 -2.56
CA TYR A 49 3.95 -5.50 -2.07
C TYR A 49 4.71 -5.68 -0.76
N ARG A 50 5.62 -4.74 -0.47
CA ARG A 50 6.23 -4.53 0.84
C ARG A 50 6.16 -3.03 1.14
N VAL A 51 5.56 -2.68 2.27
CA VAL A 51 5.40 -1.29 2.71
C VAL A 51 6.41 -0.98 3.81
N ARG A 52 7.02 0.19 3.71
CA ARG A 52 7.79 0.79 4.80
C ARG A 52 7.17 2.13 5.18
N LEU A 53 7.12 2.44 6.47
CA LEU A 53 6.74 3.76 6.97
C LEU A 53 8.00 4.39 7.57
N ASN A 54 8.41 5.54 7.06
CA ASN A 54 9.63 6.24 7.51
C ASN A 54 10.88 5.34 7.49
N GLY A 55 10.96 4.44 6.51
CA GLY A 55 12.08 3.49 6.36
C GLY A 55 11.91 2.17 7.12
N GLU A 56 11.03 2.12 8.13
CA GLU A 56 10.77 0.94 8.94
C GLU A 56 9.74 0.02 8.28
N PHE A 57 9.89 -1.30 8.45
CA PHE A 57 8.94 -2.26 7.90
C PHE A 57 7.55 -2.06 8.52
N LEU A 58 6.54 -1.89 7.67
CA LEU A 58 5.15 -1.80 8.11
C LEU A 58 4.38 -3.08 7.80
N ALA A 59 4.43 -3.53 6.55
CA ALA A 59 3.64 -4.69 6.12
C ALA A 59 4.14 -5.36 4.84
N TYR A 60 3.60 -6.55 4.60
CA TYR A 60 3.81 -7.34 3.40
C TYR A 60 2.48 -7.95 2.94
N GLY A 61 2.26 -8.02 1.63
CA GLY A 61 1.02 -8.54 1.08
C GLY A 61 1.03 -8.56 -0.46
N PRO A 62 -0.14 -8.53 -1.12
CA PRO A 62 -1.43 -8.71 -0.49
C PRO A 62 -1.58 -10.15 0.06
N ALA A 63 -2.51 -10.38 0.98
CA ALA A 63 -2.90 -11.75 1.31
C ALA A 63 -3.38 -12.47 0.04
N ARG A 64 -2.97 -13.74 -0.13
CA ARG A 64 -3.26 -14.51 -1.35
C ARG A 64 -4.78 -14.60 -1.59
N GLY A 65 -5.20 -14.24 -2.80
CA GLY A 65 -6.58 -14.34 -3.25
C GLY A 65 -6.78 -15.41 -4.33
N PRO A 66 -8.03 -15.81 -4.62
CA PRO A 66 -8.34 -16.63 -5.78
C PRO A 66 -7.91 -15.94 -7.09
N LYS A 67 -7.65 -16.73 -8.14
CA LYS A 67 -7.30 -16.21 -9.46
C LYS A 67 -8.37 -15.22 -9.94
N GLY A 68 -7.94 -14.03 -10.39
CA GLY A 68 -8.81 -12.98 -10.91
C GLY A 68 -9.42 -12.06 -9.84
N TYR A 69 -9.11 -12.28 -8.56
CA TYR A 69 -9.55 -11.42 -7.47
C TYR A 69 -8.34 -10.81 -6.76
N PHE A 70 -8.43 -9.51 -6.51
CA PHE A 70 -7.47 -8.80 -5.67
C PHE A 70 -8.11 -8.48 -4.33
N ARG A 71 -7.50 -8.95 -3.24
CA ARG A 71 -7.91 -8.54 -1.90
C ARG A 71 -7.34 -7.15 -1.62
N ILE A 72 -8.19 -6.27 -1.08
CA ILE A 72 -7.74 -5.01 -0.47
C ILE A 72 -7.39 -5.33 0.98
N ASP A 73 -6.13 -5.15 1.33
CA ASP A 73 -5.68 -5.25 2.71
C ASP A 73 -5.92 -3.89 3.41
N GLU A 74 -6.40 -3.94 4.64
CA GLU A 74 -6.55 -2.77 5.53
C GLU A 74 -5.55 -2.89 6.67
N ILE A 75 -4.57 -2.00 6.68
CA ILE A 75 -3.43 -2.08 7.60
C ILE A 75 -3.48 -0.87 8.54
N PRO A 76 -3.82 -1.05 9.82
CA PRO A 76 -3.76 0.04 10.78
C PRO A 76 -2.31 0.37 11.13
N PHE A 77 -1.98 1.64 11.24
CA PHE A 77 -0.64 2.11 11.61
C PHE A 77 -0.69 3.46 12.34
N ASN A 78 0.35 3.76 13.11
CA ASN A 78 0.55 5.07 13.74
C ASN A 78 1.53 5.89 12.89
N ALA A 79 1.22 7.17 12.67
CA ALA A 79 2.12 8.10 12.01
C ALA A 79 2.84 8.99 13.04
N SER A 80 4.03 9.48 12.68
CA SER A 80 4.69 10.56 13.43
C SER A 80 3.96 11.89 13.20
N ALA A 81 4.10 12.85 14.12
CA ALA A 81 3.65 14.21 13.85
C ALA A 81 4.48 14.85 12.72
N GLY A 82 3.83 15.53 11.78
CA GLY A 82 4.50 16.16 10.63
C GLY A 82 4.65 15.20 9.44
N GLU A 83 5.68 15.40 8.62
CA GLU A 83 5.84 14.63 7.39
C GLU A 83 6.20 13.16 7.67
N ASN A 84 5.51 12.25 6.97
CA ASN A 84 5.78 10.83 6.94
C ASN A 84 5.96 10.36 5.49
N VAL A 85 6.71 9.28 5.30
CA VAL A 85 7.02 8.69 4.00
C VAL A 85 6.51 7.25 3.96
N LEU A 86 5.75 6.92 2.91
CA LEU A 86 5.35 5.56 2.54
C LEU A 86 6.01 5.15 1.23
#